data_AF-A0AA51SZF7-F1
#
_entry.id   AF-A0AA51SZF7-F1
#
_cell.length_a   1.000
_cell.length_b   1.000
_cell.length_c   1.000
_cell.angle_alpha   90.00
_cell.angle_beta   90.00
_cell.angle_gamma   90.00
#
_symmetry.space_group_name_H-M   'P 1'
#
loop_
_entity.id
_entity.type
_entity.pdbx_description
1 polymer ?
#
loop_
_entity_poly.entity_id
_entity_poly.type
_entity_poly.pdbx_seq_one_letter_code
_entity_poly.pdbx_strand_id
1 'polypeptide(L)'
;MEDENPLMEYCDLIDDYLPLDHEFFLYDSEFKMAESFLGLAIAEAKNIEETRELLDILDTLNSHIYDGDTVLSDEIRKSLRHYNKEWIDAKEKMNSGNKYTANLIMAAAHTRLMLAHLYKLKNMDQFKDFVDDYTLEFLGKLINKMLNVAMGDVLL
;
A
#
# COMPACT_ATOMS: atom_id res chain seq x y z
N MET A 1 28.65 15.48 21.07
CA MET A 1 27.70 14.52 20.47
C MET A 1 26.53 14.57 21.41
N GLU A 2 25.50 15.34 21.05
CA GLU A 2 24.22 15.28 21.74
C GLU A 2 23.72 13.84 21.60
N ASP A 3 23.32 13.23 22.72
CA ASP A 3 22.86 11.85 22.77
C ASP A 3 21.67 11.69 21.82
N GLU A 4 21.86 10.97 20.70
CA GLU A 4 20.75 10.48 19.88
C GLU A 4 19.84 9.67 20.79
N ASN A 5 18.61 10.15 21.01
CA ASN A 5 17.60 9.40 21.75
C ASN A 5 17.17 8.21 20.87
N PRO A 6 17.50 6.96 21.21
CA PRO A 6 17.24 5.80 20.35
C PRO A 6 15.74 5.46 20.23
N LEU A 7 14.89 6.18 20.97
CA LEU A 7 13.44 6.03 20.93
C LEU A 7 12.76 7.10 20.05
N MET A 8 13.54 7.95 19.38
CA MET A 8 13.05 8.96 18.47
C MET A 8 13.62 8.71 17.07
N GLU A 9 12.80 8.91 16.06
CA GLU A 9 13.18 8.83 14.67
C GLU A 9 12.70 10.10 13.94
N TYR A 10 13.43 10.52 12.92
CA TYR A 10 13.08 11.71 12.15
C TYR A 10 11.98 11.39 11.13
N CYS A 11 10.92 12.19 11.14
CA CYS A 11 9.82 12.14 10.18
C CYS A 11 10.01 13.25 9.15
N ASP A 12 10.27 12.84 7.91
CA ASP A 12 10.49 13.74 6.78
C ASP A 12 9.21 14.47 6.33
N LEU A 13 8.04 13.85 6.54
CA LEU A 13 6.75 14.43 6.14
C LEU A 13 6.43 15.74 6.87
N ILE A 14 6.78 15.83 8.16
CA ILE A 14 6.50 17.01 8.99
C ILE A 14 7.75 17.76 9.47
N ASP A 15 8.94 17.29 9.06
CA ASP A 15 10.24 17.84 9.47
C ASP A 15 10.42 17.88 11.00
N ASP A 16 10.11 16.77 11.70
CA ASP A 16 10.19 16.68 13.16
C ASP A 16 10.60 15.28 13.64
N TYR A 17 11.08 15.17 14.88
CA TYR A 17 11.38 13.90 15.53
C TYR A 17 10.15 13.34 16.27
N LEU A 18 9.78 12.11 15.93
CA LEU A 18 8.65 11.40 16.52
C LEU A 18 9.12 10.16 17.30
N PRO A 19 8.33 9.68 18.28
CA PRO A 19 8.60 8.40 18.92
C PRO A 19 8.68 7.24 17.91
N LEU A 20 9.57 6.29 18.12
CA LEU A 20 9.80 5.16 17.20
C LEU A 20 8.53 4.31 16.95
N ASP A 21 7.60 4.25 17.91
CA ASP A 21 6.33 3.52 17.77
C ASP A 21 5.19 4.38 17.18
N HIS A 22 5.50 5.58 16.72
CA HIS A 22 4.51 6.49 16.13
C HIS A 22 3.89 5.88 14.86
N GLU A 23 2.59 6.15 14.64
CA GLU A 23 1.80 5.60 13.52
C GLU A 23 2.40 5.90 12.14
N PHE A 24 3.22 6.94 12.02
CA PHE A 24 3.94 7.30 10.80
C PHE A 24 4.96 6.22 10.40
N PHE A 25 5.81 5.79 11.33
CA PHE A 25 6.83 4.77 11.05
C PHE A 25 6.21 3.38 10.84
N LEU A 26 5.06 3.11 11.47
CA LEU A 26 4.27 1.92 11.19
C LEU A 26 3.71 1.97 9.76
N TYR A 27 3.10 3.09 9.36
CA TYR A 27 2.64 3.31 7.99
C TYR A 27 3.77 3.12 6.96
N ASP A 28 4.92 3.77 7.15
CA ASP A 28 6.07 3.72 6.24
C ASP A 28 6.65 2.31 6.13
N SER A 29 6.73 1.58 7.25
CA SER A 29 7.13 0.17 7.25
C SER A 29 6.18 -0.70 6.44
N GLU A 30 4.87 -0.51 6.58
CA GLU A 30 3.85 -1.27 5.85
C GLU A 30 3.85 -0.94 4.35
N PHE A 31 4.12 0.32 3.97
CA PHE A 31 4.35 0.70 2.57
C PHE A 31 5.54 -0.05 1.97
N LYS A 32 6.71 -0.02 2.63
CA LYS A 32 7.92 -0.74 2.19
C LYS A 32 7.70 -2.25 2.06
N MET A 33 6.93 -2.83 2.98
CA MET A 33 6.55 -4.24 2.91
C MET A 33 5.64 -4.53 1.72
N ALA A 34 4.64 -3.69 1.45
CA ALA A 34 3.76 -3.84 0.29
C ALA A 34 4.54 -3.74 -1.03
N GLU A 35 5.42 -2.74 -1.18
CA GLU A 35 6.31 -2.60 -2.35
C GLU A 35 7.21 -3.82 -2.53
N SER A 36 7.81 -4.30 -1.44
CA SER A 36 8.70 -5.46 -1.47
C SER A 36 7.98 -6.70 -1.98
N PHE A 37 6.75 -6.95 -1.54
CA PHE A 37 5.95 -8.08 -2.02
C PHE A 37 5.49 -7.92 -3.47
N LEU A 38 5.20 -6.71 -3.94
CA LEU A 38 4.97 -6.46 -5.37
C LEU A 38 6.24 -6.73 -6.19
N GLY A 39 7.41 -6.30 -5.70
CA GLY A 39 8.71 -6.62 -6.31
C GLY A 39 8.96 -8.13 -6.41
N LEU A 40 8.64 -8.88 -5.35
CA LEU A 40 8.71 -10.34 -5.36
C LEU A 40 7.70 -10.96 -6.33
N ALA A 41 6.48 -10.42 -6.45
CA ALA A 41 5.50 -10.88 -7.43
C ALA A 41 5.99 -10.64 -8.87
N ILE A 42 6.62 -9.48 -9.15
CA ILE A 42 7.26 -9.20 -10.45
C ILE A 42 8.36 -10.22 -10.75
N ALA A 43 9.16 -10.60 -9.74
CA ALA A 43 10.24 -11.57 -9.88
C ALA A 43 9.77 -12.99 -10.26
N GLU A 44 8.50 -13.34 -10.00
CA GLU A 44 7.90 -14.61 -10.45
C GLU A 44 7.59 -14.62 -11.97
N ALA A 45 7.87 -13.52 -12.69
CA ALA A 45 7.76 -13.37 -14.15
C ALA A 45 6.36 -13.69 -14.73
N LYS A 46 5.32 -13.51 -13.91
CA LYS A 46 3.92 -13.68 -14.28
C LYS A 46 3.19 -12.34 -14.23
N ASN A 47 2.38 -12.04 -15.26
CA ASN A 47 1.61 -10.80 -15.38
C ASN A 47 2.43 -9.56 -14.99
N ILE A 48 3.65 -9.47 -15.54
CA ILE A 48 4.65 -8.46 -15.13
C ILE A 48 4.12 -7.04 -15.31
N GLU A 49 3.48 -6.76 -16.45
CA GLU A 49 2.95 -5.43 -16.75
C GLU A 49 1.86 -5.02 -15.76
N GLU A 50 0.90 -5.91 -15.50
CA GLU A 50 -0.17 -5.65 -14.52
C GLU A 50 0.39 -5.48 -13.11
N THR A 51 1.40 -6.26 -12.73
CA THR A 51 2.01 -6.18 -11.39
C THR A 51 2.85 -4.91 -11.23
N ARG A 52 3.53 -4.44 -12.29
CA ARG A 52 4.21 -3.15 -12.31
C ARG A 52 3.22 -2.00 -12.19
N GLU A 53 2.08 -2.08 -12.87
CA GLU A 53 1.02 -1.08 -12.72
C GLU A 53 0.54 -1.00 -11.26
N LEU A 54 0.42 -2.13 -10.54
CA LEU A 54 0.08 -2.10 -9.11
C LEU A 54 1.13 -1.38 -8.26
N LEU A 55 2.41 -1.58 -8.58
CA LEU A 55 3.52 -0.92 -7.90
C LEU A 55 3.54 0.58 -8.19
N ASP A 56 3.40 0.98 -9.46
CA ASP A 56 3.37 2.38 -9.87
C ASP A 56 2.20 3.14 -9.22
N ILE A 57 1.03 2.49 -9.10
CA ILE A 57 -0.13 3.07 -8.40
C ILE A 57 0.16 3.23 -6.90
N LEU A 58 0.76 2.23 -6.26
CA LEU A 58 1.10 2.28 -4.83
C LEU A 58 2.09 3.43 -4.56
N ASP A 59 3.15 3.53 -5.36
CA ASP A 59 4.17 4.57 -5.25
C ASP A 59 3.59 5.98 -5.51
N THR A 60 2.73 6.12 -6.52
CA THR A 60 2.05 7.40 -6.80
C THR A 60 1.16 7.84 -5.63
N LEU A 61 0.41 6.91 -5.02
CA LEU A 61 -0.42 7.21 -3.85
C LEU A 61 0.41 7.53 -2.62
N ASN A 62 1.56 6.90 -2.46
CA ASN A 62 2.51 7.22 -1.39
C ASN A 62 3.10 8.62 -1.59
N SER A 63 3.54 8.92 -2.81
CA SER A 63 4.08 10.24 -3.19
C SER A 63 3.05 11.36 -3.01
N HIS A 64 1.76 11.10 -3.25
CA HIS A 64 0.69 12.07 -3.02
C HIS A 64 0.64 12.61 -1.58
N ILE A 65 1.04 11.80 -0.59
CA ILE A 65 1.06 12.21 0.82
C ILE A 65 2.12 13.30 1.05
N TYR A 66 3.23 13.24 0.33
CA TYR A 66 4.32 14.21 0.39
C TYR A 66 4.07 15.42 -0.54
N ASP A 67 3.42 15.19 -1.68
CA ASP A 67 3.11 16.19 -2.68
C ASP A 67 1.69 15.99 -3.22
N GLY A 68 0.75 16.82 -2.76
CA GLY A 68 -0.66 16.75 -3.13
C GLY A 68 -0.95 16.99 -4.63
N ASP A 69 0.01 17.50 -5.40
CA ASP A 69 -0.13 17.62 -6.85
C ASP A 69 0.12 16.29 -7.58
N THR A 70 0.77 15.32 -6.93
CA THR A 70 1.04 13.99 -7.47
C THR A 70 -0.23 13.14 -7.44
N VAL A 71 -0.94 13.05 -8.56
CA VAL A 71 -2.22 12.31 -8.65
C VAL A 71 -2.20 11.23 -9.73
N LEU A 72 -3.02 10.21 -9.53
CA LEU A 72 -3.22 9.14 -10.51
C LEU A 72 -3.89 9.71 -11.77
N SER A 73 -3.54 9.15 -12.92
CA SER A 73 -4.21 9.49 -14.18
C SER A 73 -5.72 9.18 -14.11
N ASP A 74 -6.52 9.90 -14.90
CA ASP A 74 -7.96 9.67 -14.97
C ASP A 74 -8.31 8.23 -15.36
N GLU A 75 -7.52 7.63 -16.24
CA GLU A 75 -7.70 6.25 -16.71
C GLU A 75 -7.52 5.26 -15.58
N ILE A 76 -6.43 5.40 -14.80
CA ILE A 76 -6.15 4.55 -13.64
C ILE A 76 -7.24 4.72 -12.58
N ARG A 77 -7.65 5.96 -12.27
CA ARG A 77 -8.71 6.22 -11.29
C ARG A 77 -10.03 5.57 -11.68
N LYS A 78 -10.41 5.65 -12.96
CA LYS A 78 -11.62 4.98 -13.47
C LYS A 78 -11.48 3.46 -13.35
N SER A 79 -10.35 2.90 -13.76
CA SER A 79 -10.04 1.47 -13.64
C SER A 79 -10.19 0.98 -12.20
N LEU A 80 -9.53 1.64 -11.25
CA LEU A 80 -9.58 1.30 -9.82
C LEU A 80 -11.00 1.32 -9.24
N ARG A 81 -11.84 2.28 -9.66
CA ARG A 81 -13.22 2.38 -9.16
C ARG A 81 -14.07 1.15 -9.51
N HIS A 82 -13.75 0.42 -10.58
CA HIS A 82 -14.42 -0.82 -10.96
C HIS A 82 -14.11 -2.00 -10.05
N TYR A 83 -13.00 -1.98 -9.32
CA TYR A 83 -12.65 -3.06 -8.39
C TYR A 83 -13.40 -2.91 -7.07
N ASN A 84 -14.16 -3.96 -6.75
CA ASN A 84 -14.91 -4.07 -5.51
C ASN A 84 -14.32 -5.17 -4.63
N LYS A 85 -14.67 -5.13 -3.34
CA LYS A 85 -14.24 -6.16 -2.39
C LYS A 85 -14.91 -7.48 -2.76
N GLU A 86 -14.11 -8.46 -3.15
CA GLU A 86 -14.55 -9.83 -3.38
C GLU A 86 -14.22 -10.72 -2.19
N TRP A 87 -14.98 -11.81 -2.03
CA TRP A 87 -14.64 -12.84 -1.06
C TRP A 87 -13.53 -13.72 -1.63
N ILE A 88 -12.54 -14.05 -0.80
CA ILE A 88 -11.33 -14.75 -1.23
C ILE A 88 -11.08 -15.93 -0.30
N ASP A 89 -11.05 -17.13 -0.87
CA ASP A 89 -10.52 -18.30 -0.18
C ASP A 89 -8.99 -18.33 -0.29
N ALA A 90 -8.33 -17.61 0.62
CA ALA A 90 -6.88 -17.58 0.66
C ALA A 90 -6.30 -18.99 0.90
N LYS A 91 -6.99 -19.86 1.65
CA LYS A 91 -6.49 -21.21 1.97
C LYS A 91 -6.43 -22.07 0.71
N GLU A 92 -7.48 -22.03 -0.11
CA GLU A 92 -7.50 -22.77 -1.38
C GLU A 92 -6.31 -22.37 -2.27
N LYS A 93 -6.05 -21.07 -2.38
CA LYS A 93 -4.93 -20.54 -3.16
C LYS A 93 -3.56 -20.89 -2.59
N MET A 94 -3.41 -20.87 -1.27
CA MET A 94 -2.14 -21.24 -0.64
C MET A 94 -1.86 -22.74 -0.76
N ASN A 95 -2.87 -23.59 -0.82
CA ASN A 95 -2.69 -25.02 -1.06
C ASN A 95 -2.04 -25.33 -2.41
N SER A 96 -2.22 -24.47 -3.42
CA SER A 96 -1.56 -24.63 -4.72
C SER A 96 -0.09 -24.19 -4.71
N GLY A 97 0.40 -23.58 -3.63
CA GLY A 97 1.79 -23.14 -3.48
C GLY A 97 2.23 -22.07 -4.49
N ASN A 98 1.28 -21.33 -5.07
CA ASN A 98 1.60 -20.30 -6.06
C ASN A 98 2.20 -19.06 -5.38
N LYS A 99 3.51 -18.88 -5.53
CA LYS A 99 4.28 -17.77 -4.94
C LYS A 99 3.82 -16.41 -5.44
N TYR A 100 3.49 -16.28 -6.72
CA TYR A 100 2.97 -15.04 -7.29
C TYR A 100 1.69 -14.61 -6.56
N THR A 101 0.74 -15.54 -6.41
CA THR A 101 -0.51 -15.29 -5.67
C THR A 101 -0.24 -14.97 -4.19
N ALA A 102 0.66 -15.71 -3.54
CA ALA A 102 1.03 -15.46 -2.13
C ALA A 102 1.61 -14.05 -1.94
N ASN A 103 2.53 -13.64 -2.81
CA ASN A 103 3.14 -12.32 -2.78
C ASN A 103 2.10 -11.21 -2.98
N LEU A 104 1.18 -11.35 -3.94
CA LEU A 104 0.10 -10.36 -4.12
C LEU A 104 -0.86 -10.27 -2.94
N ILE A 105 -1.20 -11.39 -2.29
CA ILE A 105 -2.03 -11.39 -1.08
C ILE A 105 -1.29 -10.68 0.06
N MET A 106 0.02 -10.92 0.21
CA MET A 106 0.84 -10.23 1.21
C MET A 106 0.92 -8.73 0.92
N ALA A 107 1.16 -8.32 -0.34
CA ALA A 107 1.15 -6.92 -0.73
C ALA A 107 -0.19 -6.24 -0.39
N ALA A 108 -1.32 -6.91 -0.68
CA ALA A 108 -2.65 -6.40 -0.33
C ALA A 108 -2.88 -6.30 1.19
N ALA A 109 -2.34 -7.24 1.97
CA ALA A 109 -2.43 -7.23 3.43
C ALA A 109 -1.64 -6.06 4.04
N HIS A 110 -0.40 -5.86 3.60
CA HIS A 110 0.44 -4.75 4.05
C HIS A 110 -0.12 -3.39 3.59
N THR A 111 -0.64 -3.29 2.36
CA THR A 111 -1.36 -2.08 1.90
C THR A 111 -2.60 -1.79 2.76
N ARG A 112 -3.28 -2.82 3.29
CA ARG A 112 -4.40 -2.65 4.22
C ARG A 112 -3.95 -2.12 5.59
N LEU A 113 -2.80 -2.56 6.09
CA LEU A 113 -2.24 -2.06 7.34
C LEU A 113 -1.75 -0.61 7.17
N MET A 114 -1.03 -0.32 6.08
CA MET A 114 -0.69 1.04 5.64
C MET A 114 -1.92 1.96 5.65
N LEU A 115 -3.03 1.55 5.00
CA LEU A 115 -4.29 2.30 5.01
C LEU A 115 -4.84 2.54 6.42
N ALA A 116 -4.75 1.56 7.32
CA ALA A 116 -5.23 1.69 8.69
C ALA A 116 -4.39 2.70 9.49
N HIS A 117 -3.07 2.70 9.33
CA HIS A 117 -2.16 3.66 9.95
C HIS A 117 -2.37 5.07 9.39
N LEU A 118 -2.54 5.22 8.08
CA LEU A 118 -2.91 6.50 7.45
C LEU A 118 -4.23 7.06 7.97
N TYR A 119 -5.24 6.21 8.16
CA TYR A 119 -6.51 6.65 8.74
C TYR A 119 -6.33 7.22 10.15
N LYS A 120 -5.43 6.66 10.96
CA LYS A 120 -5.12 7.22 12.28
C LYS A 120 -4.35 8.53 12.16
N LEU A 121 -3.34 8.59 11.29
CA LEU A 121 -2.57 9.82 11.01
C LEU A 121 -3.47 10.97 10.57
N LYS A 122 -4.45 10.72 9.70
CA LYS A 122 -5.45 11.71 9.28
C LYS A 122 -6.19 12.39 10.44
N ASN A 123 -6.34 11.70 11.57
CA ASN A 123 -7.02 12.23 12.75
C ASN A 123 -6.05 12.95 13.73
N MET A 124 -4.77 13.05 13.41
CA MET A 124 -3.77 13.76 14.20
C MET A 124 -3.56 15.17 13.63
N ASP A 125 -3.52 16.17 14.52
CA ASP A 125 -3.46 17.58 14.10
C ASP A 125 -2.26 17.92 13.20
N GLN A 126 -1.12 17.26 13.42
CA GLN A 126 0.11 17.48 12.66
C GLN A 126 0.14 16.77 11.29
N PHE A 127 -0.79 15.85 11.02
CA PHE A 127 -0.82 15.03 9.79
C PHE A 127 -2.10 15.22 8.95
N LYS A 128 -3.15 15.84 9.51
CA LYS A 128 -4.46 15.97 8.85
C LYS A 128 -4.44 16.68 7.50
N ASP A 129 -3.45 17.55 7.27
CA ASP A 129 -3.30 18.30 6.02
C ASP A 129 -2.52 17.52 4.95
N PHE A 130 -1.88 16.41 5.32
CA PHE A 130 -1.12 15.53 4.41
C PHE A 130 -1.92 14.29 3.97
N VAL A 131 -2.82 13.81 4.83
CA VAL A 131 -3.59 12.58 4.58
C VAL A 131 -5.05 12.90 4.26
N ASP A 132 -5.40 12.83 2.99
CA ASP A 132 -6.73 13.17 2.48
C ASP A 132 -7.61 11.95 2.16
N ASP A 133 -8.89 12.20 1.85
CA ASP A 133 -9.82 11.12 1.48
C ASP A 133 -9.48 10.47 0.13
N TYR A 134 -8.78 11.19 -0.75
CA TYR A 134 -8.38 10.69 -2.05
C TYR A 134 -7.41 9.51 -1.91
N THR A 135 -6.35 9.68 -1.11
CA THR A 135 -5.36 8.62 -0.86
C THR A 135 -6.01 7.40 -0.22
N LEU A 136 -6.85 7.63 0.80
CA LEU A 136 -7.54 6.56 1.52
C LEU A 136 -8.52 5.78 0.60
N GLU A 137 -9.28 6.48 -0.25
CA GLU A 137 -10.19 5.87 -1.22
C GLU A 137 -9.42 4.95 -2.18
N PHE A 138 -8.37 5.48 -2.81
CA PHE A 138 -7.67 4.77 -3.87
C PHE A 138 -6.76 3.66 -3.36
N LEU A 139 -6.19 3.76 -2.15
CA LEU A 139 -5.55 2.62 -1.49
C LEU A 139 -6.57 1.50 -1.22
N GLY A 140 -7.78 1.85 -0.76
CA GLY A 140 -8.86 0.88 -0.58
C GLY A 140 -9.23 0.15 -1.87
N LYS A 141 -9.24 0.87 -3.01
CA LYS A 141 -9.48 0.28 -4.33
C LYS A 141 -8.30 -0.54 -4.85
N LEU A 142 -7.07 -0.09 -4.60
CA LEU A 142 -5.85 -0.80 -4.97
C LEU A 142 -5.76 -2.16 -4.25
N ILE A 143 -6.09 -2.23 -2.96
CA ILE A 143 -6.17 -3.50 -2.21
C ILE A 143 -7.12 -4.47 -2.92
N ASN A 144 -8.29 -4.01 -3.34
CA ASN A 144 -9.23 -4.86 -4.07
C ASN A 144 -8.63 -5.31 -5.42
N LYS A 145 -7.97 -4.42 -6.17
CA LYS A 145 -7.32 -4.77 -7.44
C LYS A 145 -6.24 -5.84 -7.23
N MET A 146 -5.31 -5.65 -6.29
CA MET A 146 -4.25 -6.62 -5.97
C MET A 146 -4.83 -8.01 -5.68
N LEU A 147 -5.89 -8.05 -4.89
CA LEU A 147 -6.58 -9.28 -4.53
C LEU A 147 -7.27 -9.94 -5.72
N ASN A 148 -7.93 -9.17 -6.59
CA ASN A 148 -8.55 -9.68 -7.82
C ASN A 148 -7.49 -10.26 -8.77
N VAL A 149 -6.38 -9.55 -8.97
CA VAL A 149 -5.25 -10.03 -9.80
C VAL A 149 -4.67 -11.33 -9.23
N ALA A 150 -4.53 -11.42 -7.90
CA ALA A 150 -4.10 -12.66 -7.24
C ALA A 150 -5.07 -13.82 -7.50
N MET A 151 -6.37 -13.52 -7.65
CA MET A 151 -7.42 -14.51 -7.89
C MET A 151 -7.55 -14.94 -9.34
N GLY A 152 -7.16 -14.11 -10.33
CA GLY A 152 -7.34 -14.32 -11.77
C GLY A 152 -6.83 -15.65 -12.36
N ASP A 153 -6.08 -16.44 -11.58
CA ASP A 153 -5.80 -17.85 -11.86
C ASP A 153 -6.99 -18.81 -11.64
N VAL A 154 -8.12 -18.36 -11.07
CA VAL A 154 -9.41 -19.07 -11.10
C VAL A 154 -10.35 -18.29 -12.01
N LEU A 155 -10.25 -18.52 -13.31
CA LEU A 155 -11.44 -18.39 -14.12
C LEU A 155 -12.20 -19.72 -13.98
N LEU A 156 -13.38 -19.61 -13.37
CA LEU A 156 -14.46 -20.61 -13.32
C LEU A 156 -14.76 -21.18 -14.72
#